data_AF-A0A962ZWX4-F1
#
_entry.id   AF-A0A962ZWX4-F1
#
_cell.length_a   1.000
_cell.length_b   1.000
_cell.length_c   1.000
_cell.angle_alpha   90.00
_cell.angle_beta   90.00
_cell.angle_gamma   90.00
#
_symmetry.space_group_name_H-M   'P 1'
#
loop_
_entity.id
_entity.type
_entity.pdbx_description
1 polymer ?
#
loop_
_entity_poly.entity_id
_entity_poly.type
_entity_poly.pdbx_seq_one_letter_code
_entity_poly.pdbx_strand_id
1 'polypeptide(L)'
;LAQFEQQAAENGNRVHFASDGDAMNSIVLDICQEHRAQRIAKGKSMVTEETGLNDYLQRAGLSVMETDLGEYIIQQAGETPSHIVGPAL
;
A
#
# COMPACT_ATOMS: atom_id res chain seq x y z
N LEU A 1 8.30 -16.61 -10.78
CA LEU A 1 8.45 -15.15 -10.93
C LEU A 1 8.44 -14.74 -12.40
N ALA A 2 9.35 -15.25 -13.24
CA ALA A 2 9.43 -14.90 -14.67
C ALA A 2 8.11 -15.03 -15.45
N GLN A 3 7.36 -16.13 -15.25
CA GLN A 3 6.06 -16.31 -15.91
C GLN A 3 5.01 -15.28 -15.46
N PHE A 4 4.99 -14.91 -14.18
CA PHE A 4 4.07 -13.90 -13.66
C PHE A 4 4.42 -12.52 -14.21
N GLU A 5 5.70 -12.16 -14.18
CA GLU A 5 6.19 -10.87 -14.70
C GLU A 5 5.86 -10.71 -16.18
N GLN A 6 6.12 -11.76 -16.97
CA GLN A 6 5.77 -11.76 -18.39
C GLN A 6 4.27 -11.56 -18.60
N GLN A 7 3.43 -12.31 -17.88
CA GLN A 7 1.98 -12.20 -18.03
C GLN A 7 1.45 -10.84 -17.55
N ALA A 8 2.04 -10.29 -16.48
CA ALA A 8 1.69 -8.97 -15.97
C ALA A 8 2.02 -7.88 -17.00
N ALA A 9 3.20 -7.95 -17.62
CA ALA A 9 3.63 -7.06 -18.68
C ALA A 9 2.75 -7.17 -19.94
N GLU A 10 2.39 -8.39 -20.36
CA GLU A 10 1.45 -8.63 -21.47
C GLU A 10 0.06 -8.00 -21.22
N ASN A 11 -0.35 -7.92 -19.95
CA ASN A 11 -1.58 -7.26 -19.52
C ASN A 11 -1.42 -5.75 -19.26
N GLY A 12 -0.28 -5.15 -19.64
CA GLY A 12 -0.02 -3.71 -19.49
C GLY A 12 0.36 -3.27 -18.07
N ASN A 13 0.68 -4.20 -17.18
CA ASN A 13 1.13 -3.90 -15.82
C ASN A 13 2.65 -3.82 -15.76
N ARG A 14 3.17 -3.03 -14.82
CA ARG A 14 4.60 -2.98 -14.51
C ARG A 14 4.86 -3.63 -13.16
N VAL A 15 5.77 -4.60 -13.11
CA VAL A 15 6.24 -5.21 -11.87
C VAL A 15 7.41 -4.40 -11.32
N HIS A 16 7.34 -4.03 -10.05
CA HIS A 16 8.41 -3.33 -9.34
C HIS A 16 9.03 -4.26 -8.31
N PHE A 17 10.36 -4.21 -8.18
CA PHE A 17 11.12 -4.98 -7.21
C PHE A 17 11.72 -4.05 -6.17
N ALA A 18 11.54 -4.39 -4.90
CA ALA A 18 12.12 -3.69 -3.77
C ALA A 18 12.98 -4.68 -2.96
N SER A 19 14.16 -4.23 -2.55
CA SER A 19 15.07 -5.02 -1.70
C SER A 19 14.61 -5.10 -0.24
N ASP A 20 13.84 -4.10 0.19
CA ASP A 20 13.42 -3.87 1.57
C ASP A 20 12.20 -2.92 1.61
N GLY A 21 11.72 -2.63 2.83
CA GLY A 21 10.55 -1.78 3.06
C GLY A 21 10.74 -0.32 2.67
N ASP A 22 11.93 0.24 2.85
CA ASP A 22 12.21 1.63 2.49
C ASP A 22 12.22 1.80 0.95
N ALA A 23 12.85 0.86 0.25
CA ALA A 23 12.82 0.79 -1.21
C ALA A 23 11.38 0.65 -1.74
N MET A 24 10.56 -0.19 -1.09
CA MET A 24 9.14 -0.33 -1.44
C MET A 24 8.39 1.00 -1.27
N ASN A 25 8.53 1.64 -0.11
CA ASN A 25 7.85 2.90 0.19
C ASN A 25 8.25 4.02 -0.78
N SER A 26 9.54 4.12 -1.10
CA SER A 26 10.05 5.08 -2.09
C SER A 26 9.45 4.85 -3.47
N ILE A 27 9.45 3.60 -3.96
CA ILE A 27 8.88 3.25 -5.26
C ILE A 27 7.39 3.63 -5.32
N VAL A 28 6.62 3.33 -4.28
CA VAL A 28 5.19 3.67 -4.24
C VAL A 28 4.99 5.18 -4.27
N LEU A 29 5.77 5.95 -3.50
CA LEU A 29 5.70 7.40 -3.51
C LEU A 29 6.05 7.99 -4.88
N ASP A 30 7.10 7.49 -5.52
CA ASP A 30 7.53 7.95 -6.85
C ASP A 30 6.42 7.73 -7.89
N ILE A 31 5.78 6.56 -7.87
CA ILE A 31 4.61 6.27 -8.73
C ILE A 31 3.48 7.26 -8.45
N CYS A 32 3.17 7.53 -7.17
CA CYS A 32 2.13 8.49 -6.81
C CYS A 32 2.45 9.90 -7.34
N GLN A 33 3.71 10.32 -7.25
CA GLN A 33 4.16 11.63 -7.72
C GLN A 33 4.15 11.74 -9.25
N GLU A 34 4.61 10.70 -9.95
CA GLU A 34 4.57 10.61 -11.42
C GLU A 34 3.15 10.82 -11.96
N HIS A 35 2.17 10.21 -11.28
CA HIS A 35 0.75 10.34 -11.61
C HIS A 35 0.07 11.57 -10.99
N ARG A 36 0.80 12.41 -10.24
CA ARG A 36 0.26 13.56 -9.49
C ARG A 36 -0.96 13.17 -8.62
N ALA A 37 -0.89 11.99 -8.04
CA ALA A 37 -1.94 11.48 -7.18
C ALA A 37 -2.06 12.36 -5.92
N GLN A 38 -3.30 12.53 -5.45
CA GLN A 38 -3.60 13.23 -4.20
C GLN A 38 -4.33 12.32 -3.19
N ARG A 39 -5.03 11.32 -3.71
CA ARG A 39 -5.81 10.36 -2.94
C ARG A 39 -5.44 8.95 -3.38
N ILE A 40 -5.08 8.12 -2.43
CA ILE A 40 -4.66 6.73 -2.63
C ILE A 40 -5.70 5.84 -1.97
N ALA A 41 -6.33 4.98 -2.77
CA ALA A 41 -7.16 3.89 -2.27
C ALA A 41 -6.34 2.61 -2.36
N LYS A 42 -6.18 1.91 -1.23
CA LYS A 42 -5.48 0.62 -1.16
C LYS A 42 -6.33 -0.40 -0.39
N GLY A 43 -6.04 -1.67 -0.58
CA GLY A 43 -6.63 -2.75 0.21
C GLY A 43 -5.68 -3.25 1.30
N LYS A 44 -6.22 -3.92 2.32
CA LYS A 44 -5.47 -4.44 3.48
C LYS A 44 -4.27 -5.28 3.06
N SER A 45 -3.11 -4.99 3.65
CA SER A 45 -1.88 -5.76 3.45
C SER A 45 -0.99 -5.66 4.70
N MET A 46 -0.59 -6.80 5.27
CA MET A 46 0.38 -6.80 6.37
C MET A 46 1.70 -6.18 5.98
N VAL A 47 2.13 -6.37 4.73
CA VAL A 47 3.39 -5.81 4.25
C VAL A 47 3.35 -4.28 4.30
N THR A 48 2.22 -3.66 3.95
CA THR A 48 2.13 -2.20 4.00
C THR A 48 2.10 -1.66 5.42
N GLU A 49 1.65 -2.46 6.38
CA GLU A 49 1.72 -2.11 7.81
C GLU A 49 3.12 -2.30 8.38
N GLU A 50 3.77 -3.42 8.10
CA GLU A 50 5.13 -3.71 8.52
C GLU A 50 6.15 -2.68 7.98
N THR A 51 5.91 -2.17 6.77
CA THR A 51 6.75 -1.12 6.17
C THR A 51 6.30 0.30 6.53
N GLY A 52 5.17 0.49 7.21
CA GLY A 52 4.65 1.81 7.57
C GLY A 52 4.28 2.68 6.36
N LEU A 53 3.81 2.07 5.26
CA LEU A 53 3.55 2.76 4.00
C LEU A 53 2.51 3.88 4.14
N ASN A 54 1.46 3.66 4.94
CA ASN A 54 0.40 4.65 5.13
C ASN A 54 0.96 5.95 5.72
N ASP A 55 1.70 5.85 6.82
CA ASP A 55 2.38 6.98 7.46
C ASP A 55 3.37 7.66 6.50
N TYR A 56 4.12 6.87 5.74
CA TYR A 56 5.11 7.38 4.78
C TYR A 56 4.46 8.26 3.71
N LEU A 57 3.37 7.80 3.10
CA LEU A 57 2.63 8.55 2.07
C LEU A 57 1.88 9.74 2.67
N GLN A 58 1.32 9.61 3.87
CA GLN A 58 0.65 10.71 4.57
C GLN A 58 1.62 11.86 4.90
N ARG A 59 2.84 11.54 5.35
CA ARG A 59 3.91 12.54 5.58
C ARG A 59 4.32 13.26 4.29
N ALA A 60 4.19 12.59 3.15
CA ALA A 60 4.40 13.18 1.83
C ALA A 60 3.20 14.01 1.33
N GLY A 61 2.13 14.15 2.13
CA GLY A 61 0.97 14.98 1.82
C GLY A 61 -0.14 14.26 1.04
N LEU A 62 -0.08 12.93 0.92
CA LEU A 62 -1.10 12.14 0.24
C LEU A 62 -2.20 11.71 1.22
N SER A 63 -3.45 11.72 0.75
CA SER A 63 -4.56 11.16 1.52
C SER A 63 -4.69 9.67 1.22
N VAL A 64 -4.31 8.81 2.17
CA VAL A 64 -4.39 7.35 2.03
C VAL A 64 -5.62 6.80 2.75
N MET A 65 -6.44 6.03 2.04
CA MET A 65 -7.64 5.37 2.56
C MET A 65 -7.59 3.88 2.31
N GLU A 66 -7.89 3.09 3.34
CA GLU A 66 -8.12 1.66 3.22
C GLU A 66 -9.53 1.37 2.71
N THR A 67 -9.63 0.50 1.71
CA THR A 67 -10.91 0.09 1.12
C THR A 67 -11.51 -1.14 1.79
N ASP A 68 -10.75 -1.81 2.65
CA ASP A 68 -11.27 -2.85 3.54
C ASP A 68 -12.03 -2.18 4.70
N LEU A 69 -13.29 -2.57 4.94
CA LEU A 69 -14.14 -1.90 5.94
C LEU A 69 -13.60 -2.06 7.36
N GLY A 70 -13.00 -3.21 7.68
CA GLY A 70 -12.42 -3.44 9.01
C GLY A 70 -11.20 -2.56 9.23
N GLU A 71 -10.32 -2.49 8.23
CA GLU A 71 -9.13 -1.64 8.28
C GLU A 71 -9.48 -0.14 8.24
N TYR A 72 -10.52 0.25 7.50
CA TYR A 72 -11.03 1.63 7.50
C TYR A 72 -11.52 2.07 8.90
N ILE A 73 -12.23 1.19 9.61
CA ILE A 73 -12.69 1.48 10.99
C ILE A 73 -11.50 1.63 11.94
N ILE A 74 -10.51 0.73 11.86
CA ILE A 74 -9.26 0.78 12.65
C ILE A 74 -8.47 2.06 12.33
N GLN A 75 -8.36 2.43 11.05
CA GLN A 75 -7.70 3.64 10.58
C GLN A 75 -8.38 4.91 11.14
N GLN A 76 -9.72 4.94 11.18
CA GLN A 76 -10.45 6.05 11.81
C GLN A 76 -10.30 6.06 13.35
N ALA A 77 -10.12 4.88 13.97
CA ALA A 77 -9.89 4.75 15.40
C ALA A 77 -8.44 5.07 15.82
N GLY A 78 -7.49 5.10 14.88
CA GLY A 78 -6.06 5.30 15.17
C GLY A 78 -5.40 4.10 15.84
N GLU A 79 -5.98 2.91 15.70
CA GLU A 79 -5.48 1.67 16.29
C GLU A 79 -4.65 0.89 15.27
N THR A 80 -3.85 -0.07 15.74
CA THR A 80 -3.04 -0.95 14.87
C THR A 80 -3.76 -2.30 14.71
N PRO A 81 -3.89 -2.86 13.49
CA PRO A 81 -4.60 -4.12 13.30
C PRO A 81 -3.92 -5.29 14.02
N SER A 82 -4.70 -6.07 14.78
CA SER A 82 -4.20 -7.20 15.57
C SER A 82 -4.18 -8.55 14.83
N HIS A 83 -4.95 -8.70 13.74
CA HIS A 83 -4.99 -9.93 12.94
C HIS A 83 -5.41 -9.71 11.47
N ILE A 84 -4.99 -10.65 10.60
CA ILE A 84 -5.16 -10.62 9.13
C ILE A 84 -6.58 -10.98 8.68
N VAL A 85 -7.27 -11.87 9.40
CA VAL A 85 -8.51 -12.52 8.94
C VAL A 85 -9.77 -12.00 9.66
N GLY A 86 -9.62 -11.47 10.88
CA GLY A 86 -10.71 -10.86 11.64
C GLY A 86 -10.56 -9.34 11.69
N PRO A 87 -11.64 -8.56 11.48
CA PRO A 87 -11.63 -7.16 11.88
C PRO A 87 -11.48 -7.11 13.41
N ALA A 88 -10.86 -6.03 13.89
CA ALA A 88 -10.87 -5.51 15.26
C ALA A 88 -11.51 -6.43 16.34
N LEU A 89 -10.70 -6.87 17.30
CA LEU A 89 -11.18 -7.28 18.63
C LEU A 89 -10.74 -6.24 19.64
#